data_AF-A0A2S8GRT5-F1
#
_entry.id   AF-A0A2S8GRT5-F1
#
_cell.length_a   1.000
_cell.length_b   1.000
_cell.length_c   1.000
_cell.angle_alpha   90.00
_cell.angle_beta   90.00
_cell.angle_gamma   90.00
#
_symmetry.space_group_name_H-M   'P 1'
#
loop_
_entity.id
_entity.type
_entity.pdbx_description
1 polymer ?
#
loop_
_entity_poly.entity_id
_entity_poly.type
_entity_poly.pdbx_seq_one_letter_code
_entity_poly.pdbx_strand_id
1 'polypeptide(L)'
;MATIRKTTYDDGKWCEQEYVGDKLNGRWTVYFANGSKNWERLHKNNRKEGYFRQWTEDGRLIEEQWYHQDQLHGLWRKWDEAGNEKIVGDFYWGYPRTAFESTRNPEFNATLKPHFDSEPPELSNRIDQILGTMRRPTLRLKKDSIRQDAGLSGKGSYWNHVSLLGADEDWPSFQGVPLHPILQIDCDEIPLGDSPLKQFSLITLFAVDDVANTLGEDIVLRAYRPNEALVPVTSPCKTLDEPAALTFAGSAAAYPDENDLPPSITAYLQDHDRDALLHHDEKLLSRLGGWPGWLQKGCLAWLDSFVLQVDSLDVENWNCGDCTIHYFFLNPTGNKFSWIQQMC
;
A
#
# COMPACT_ATOMS: atom_id res chain seq x y z
N MET A 1 -15.50 36.62 -9.08
CA MET A 1 -15.92 37.18 -7.78
C MET A 1 -16.64 36.09 -7.00
N ALA A 2 -16.51 36.07 -5.68
CA ALA A 2 -17.26 35.14 -4.85
C ALA A 2 -18.72 35.61 -4.71
N THR A 3 -19.68 34.69 -4.79
CA THR A 3 -21.12 34.95 -4.69
C THR A 3 -21.71 34.11 -3.58
N ILE A 4 -22.59 34.68 -2.75
CA ILE A 4 -23.30 33.96 -1.69
C ILE A 4 -24.70 33.59 -2.19
N ARG A 5 -25.06 32.31 -2.12
CA ARG A 5 -26.42 31.82 -2.35
C ARG A 5 -27.09 31.52 -1.01
N LYS A 6 -28.36 31.91 -0.86
CA LYS A 6 -29.17 31.63 0.33
C LYS A 6 -30.34 30.72 -0.01
N THR A 7 -30.66 29.80 0.89
CA THR A 7 -31.81 28.90 0.73
C THR A 7 -32.47 28.67 2.08
N THR A 8 -33.78 28.80 2.14
CA THR A 8 -34.63 28.54 3.32
C THR A 8 -35.27 27.17 3.21
N TYR A 9 -35.36 26.45 4.33
CA TYR A 9 -35.99 25.14 4.45
C TYR A 9 -37.37 25.27 5.15
N ASP A 10 -38.21 24.25 4.99
CA ASP A 10 -39.59 24.26 5.51
C ASP A 10 -39.68 24.33 7.04
N ASP A 11 -38.64 23.87 7.76
CA ASP A 11 -38.54 23.91 9.23
C ASP A 11 -38.02 25.25 9.77
N GLY A 12 -37.91 26.27 8.91
CA GLY A 12 -37.42 27.60 9.25
C GLY A 12 -35.91 27.72 9.32
N LYS A 13 -35.17 26.62 9.19
CA LYS A 13 -33.71 26.67 9.00
C LYS A 13 -33.38 27.29 7.66
N TRP A 14 -32.16 27.78 7.50
CA TRP A 14 -31.69 28.31 6.23
C TRP A 14 -30.18 28.19 6.11
N CYS A 15 -29.64 28.36 4.91
CA CYS A 15 -28.22 28.25 4.66
C CYS A 15 -27.66 29.37 3.78
N GLU A 16 -26.34 29.56 3.91
CA GLU A 16 -25.50 30.39 3.05
C GLU A 16 -24.40 29.54 2.45
N GLN A 17 -24.18 29.68 1.14
CA GLN A 17 -23.16 28.96 0.39
C GLN A 17 -22.34 29.92 -0.46
N GLU A 18 -21.03 29.90 -0.30
CA GLU A 18 -20.08 30.72 -1.08
C GLU A 18 -19.61 29.99 -2.35
N TYR A 19 -19.80 30.63 -3.50
CA TYR A 19 -19.43 30.13 -4.81
C TYR A 19 -18.39 31.01 -5.48
N VAL A 20 -17.42 30.41 -6.17
CA VAL A 20 -16.56 31.07 -7.15
C VAL A 20 -16.88 30.46 -8.51
N GLY A 21 -17.56 31.23 -9.38
CA GLY A 21 -18.18 30.68 -10.58
C GLY A 21 -19.32 29.73 -10.19
N ASP A 22 -19.29 28.51 -10.74
CA ASP A 22 -20.28 27.46 -10.45
C ASP A 22 -19.82 26.45 -9.39
N LYS A 23 -18.64 26.66 -8.80
CA LYS A 23 -18.08 25.77 -7.77
C LYS A 23 -18.27 26.38 -6.39
N LEU A 24 -18.77 25.57 -5.45
CA LEU A 24 -18.75 25.86 -4.02
C LEU A 24 -17.29 25.97 -3.58
N ASN A 25 -16.90 27.17 -3.17
CA ASN A 25 -15.52 27.52 -2.88
C ASN A 25 -15.51 28.66 -1.86
N GLY A 26 -15.36 28.28 -0.60
CA GLY A 26 -15.63 29.12 0.56
C GLY A 26 -16.51 28.41 1.58
N ARG A 27 -17.20 29.20 2.41
CA ARG A 27 -18.02 28.70 3.50
C ARG A 27 -19.41 28.23 3.04
N TRP A 28 -19.85 27.11 3.62
CA TRP A 28 -21.25 26.69 3.65
C TRP A 28 -21.70 26.69 5.12
N THR A 29 -22.61 27.59 5.48
CA THR A 29 -23.19 27.70 6.82
C THR A 29 -24.67 27.35 6.78
N VAL A 30 -25.13 26.56 7.74
CA VAL A 30 -26.55 26.33 8.03
C VAL A 30 -26.89 26.96 9.37
N TYR A 31 -28.03 27.62 9.43
CA TYR A 31 -28.55 28.34 10.58
C TYR A 31 -29.84 27.68 11.09
N PHE A 32 -30.05 27.75 12.39
CA PHE A 32 -31.33 27.45 13.03
C PHE A 32 -32.38 28.52 12.69
N ALA A 33 -33.65 28.23 12.99
CA ALA A 33 -34.75 29.17 12.77
C ALA A 33 -34.60 30.47 13.58
N ASN A 34 -33.92 30.41 14.73
CA ASN A 34 -33.59 31.58 15.55
C ASN A 34 -32.42 32.42 15.00
N GLY A 35 -31.79 31.99 13.89
CA GLY A 35 -30.67 32.66 13.25
C GLY A 35 -29.29 32.32 13.81
N SER A 36 -29.18 31.51 14.88
CA SER A 36 -27.89 31.02 15.36
C SER A 36 -27.33 29.96 14.41
N LYS A 37 -26.00 29.79 14.39
CA LYS A 37 -25.36 28.79 13.54
C LYS A 37 -25.71 27.39 14.04
N ASN A 38 -26.10 26.52 13.12
CA ASN A 38 -26.24 25.09 13.36
C ASN A 38 -24.93 24.39 13.04
N TRP A 39 -24.44 24.53 11.81
CA TRP A 39 -23.12 24.04 11.44
C TRP A 39 -22.53 24.87 10.31
N GLU A 40 -21.21 24.82 10.16
CA GLU A 40 -20.51 25.45 9.06
C GLU A 40 -19.39 24.54 8.56
N ARG A 41 -19.11 24.59 7.27
CA ARG A 41 -18.06 23.81 6.62
C ARG A 41 -17.35 24.63 5.55
N LEU A 42 -16.06 24.43 5.41
CA LEU A 42 -15.27 25.00 4.32
C LEU A 42 -15.19 24.05 3.12
N HIS A 43 -15.26 24.62 1.92
CA HIS A 43 -15.10 23.91 0.66
C HIS A 43 -14.08 24.61 -0.24
N LYS A 44 -13.37 23.81 -1.04
CA LYS A 44 -12.52 24.28 -2.13
C LYS A 44 -12.89 23.46 -3.36
N ASN A 45 -13.36 24.13 -4.42
CA ASN A 45 -13.75 23.49 -5.68
C ASN A 45 -14.73 22.30 -5.53
N ASN A 46 -15.82 22.49 -4.77
CA ASN A 46 -16.84 21.49 -4.43
C ASN A 46 -16.43 20.37 -3.47
N ARG A 47 -15.18 20.32 -3.00
CA ARG A 47 -14.72 19.34 -2.00
C ARG A 47 -14.61 19.98 -0.63
N LYS A 48 -14.85 19.22 0.44
CA LYS A 48 -14.62 19.68 1.82
C LYS A 48 -13.12 19.92 2.01
N GLU A 49 -12.78 21.10 2.54
CA GLU A 49 -11.39 21.54 2.69
C GLU A 49 -11.29 22.50 3.89
N GLY A 50 -10.61 22.10 4.96
CA GLY A 50 -10.55 22.84 6.23
C GLY A 50 -11.56 22.33 7.25
N TYR A 51 -12.02 23.20 8.15
CA TYR A 51 -12.86 22.77 9.27
C TYR A 51 -14.32 22.52 8.88
N PHE A 52 -14.94 21.64 9.66
CA PHE A 52 -16.36 21.53 9.89
C PHE A 52 -16.62 21.81 11.37
N ARG A 53 -17.64 22.61 11.69
CA ARG A 53 -18.03 22.94 13.06
C ARG A 53 -19.54 22.84 13.22
N GLN A 54 -19.97 22.38 14.39
CA GLN A 54 -21.38 22.28 14.75
C GLN A 54 -21.62 22.91 16.12
N TRP A 55 -22.74 23.62 16.23
CA TRP A 55 -23.17 24.31 17.44
C TRP A 55 -24.58 23.89 17.87
N THR A 56 -24.87 24.10 19.14
CA THR A 56 -26.23 24.10 19.69
C THR A 56 -26.99 25.37 19.33
N GLU A 57 -28.32 25.38 19.52
CA GLU A 57 -29.14 26.58 19.27
C GLU A 57 -28.73 27.80 20.11
N ASP A 58 -28.14 27.60 21.30
CA ASP A 58 -27.61 28.66 22.16
C ASP A 58 -26.15 29.05 21.81
N GLY A 59 -25.59 28.48 20.74
CA GLY A 59 -24.31 28.90 20.15
C GLY A 59 -23.07 28.24 20.75
N ARG A 60 -23.21 27.16 21.53
CA ARG A 60 -22.06 26.39 22.06
C ARG A 60 -21.54 25.44 20.99
N LEU A 61 -20.23 25.45 20.77
CA LEU A 61 -19.56 24.51 19.86
C LEU A 61 -19.62 23.11 20.49
N ILE A 62 -20.13 22.12 19.76
CA ILE A 62 -20.25 20.73 20.23
C ILE A 62 -19.42 19.76 19.40
N GLU A 63 -18.99 20.15 18.21
CA GLU A 63 -18.18 19.31 17.35
C GLU A 63 -17.32 20.16 16.40
N GLU A 64 -16.06 19.74 16.23
CA GLU A 64 -15.14 20.28 15.24
C GLU A 64 -14.41 19.11 14.60
N GLN A 65 -14.41 19.08 13.27
CA GLN A 65 -13.67 18.12 12.46
C GLN A 65 -12.85 18.90 11.44
N TRP A 66 -11.77 18.30 10.96
CA TRP A 66 -10.96 18.88 9.89
C TRP A 66 -10.95 17.96 8.69
N TYR A 67 -10.94 18.54 7.50
CA TYR A 67 -11.04 17.84 6.22
C TYR A 67 -9.98 18.31 5.23
N HIS A 68 -9.52 17.41 4.38
CA HIS A 68 -8.75 17.71 3.18
C HIS A 68 -9.26 16.82 2.04
N GLN A 69 -9.64 17.42 0.92
CA GLN A 69 -10.24 16.73 -0.24
C GLN A 69 -11.32 15.68 0.13
N ASP A 70 -12.34 16.10 0.90
CA ASP A 70 -13.46 15.26 1.36
C ASP A 70 -13.15 14.21 2.45
N GLN A 71 -11.89 14.00 2.82
CA GLN A 71 -11.48 13.04 3.85
C GLN A 71 -11.18 13.73 5.18
N LEU A 72 -11.42 13.06 6.32
CA LEU A 72 -11.03 13.57 7.63
C LEU A 72 -9.50 13.74 7.71
N HIS A 73 -9.03 14.90 8.15
CA HIS A 73 -7.63 15.26 8.18
C HIS A 73 -7.36 16.26 9.30
N GLY A 74 -6.75 15.82 10.40
CA GLY A 74 -6.55 16.59 11.63
C GLY A 74 -7.42 16.07 12.78
N LEU A 75 -7.55 16.89 13.83
CA LEU A 75 -8.25 16.50 15.05
C LEU A 75 -9.77 16.56 14.88
N TRP A 76 -10.44 15.51 15.35
CA TRP A 76 -11.86 15.49 15.60
C TRP A 76 -12.12 15.68 17.09
N ARG A 77 -12.75 16.80 17.42
CA ARG A 77 -13.10 17.20 18.78
C ARG A 77 -14.61 17.22 18.96
N LYS A 78 -15.05 16.84 20.16
CA LYS A 78 -16.41 17.07 20.65
C LYS A 78 -16.35 17.76 22.00
N TRP A 79 -17.34 18.58 22.29
CA TRP A 79 -17.52 19.20 23.59
C TRP A 79 -18.81 18.71 24.23
N ASP A 80 -18.77 18.43 25.53
CA ASP A 80 -19.96 18.10 26.30
C ASP A 80 -20.76 19.35 26.71
N GLU A 81 -21.90 19.16 27.40
CA GLU A 81 -22.76 20.27 27.84
C GLU A 81 -22.06 21.25 28.80
N ALA A 82 -21.03 20.79 29.52
CA ALA A 82 -20.22 21.59 30.43
C ALA A 82 -19.05 22.28 29.71
N GLY A 83 -18.84 22.03 28.41
CA GLY A 83 -17.77 22.59 27.60
C GLY A 83 -16.44 21.84 27.72
N ASN A 84 -16.42 20.63 28.29
CA ASN A 84 -15.21 19.82 28.34
C ASN A 84 -14.91 19.24 26.97
N GLU A 85 -13.69 19.44 26.49
CA GLU A 85 -13.21 18.87 25.23
C GLU A 85 -12.91 17.38 25.37
N LYS A 86 -13.38 16.61 24.39
CA LYS A 86 -12.99 15.22 24.14
C LYS A 86 -12.46 15.11 22.71
N ILE A 87 -11.19 14.72 22.58
CA ILE A 87 -10.63 14.30 21.29
C ILE A 87 -11.23 12.94 20.96
N VAL A 88 -12.03 12.89 19.89
CA VAL A 88 -12.65 11.67 19.36
C VAL A 88 -11.64 10.88 18.54
N GLY A 89 -10.78 11.59 17.82
CA GLY A 89 -9.65 11.00 17.11
C GLY A 89 -8.78 12.06 16.46
N ASP A 90 -7.59 11.65 16.07
CA ASP A 90 -6.71 12.40 15.18
C ASP A 90 -6.66 11.61 13.87
N PHE A 91 -6.93 12.24 12.74
CA PHE A 91 -7.07 11.58 11.45
C PHE A 91 -6.10 12.12 10.42
N TYR A 92 -5.76 11.27 9.46
CA TYR A 92 -4.94 11.58 8.32
C TYR A 92 -5.50 10.83 7.13
N TRP A 93 -6.09 11.55 6.17
CA TRP A 93 -6.75 10.97 4.99
C TRP A 93 -7.81 9.92 5.35
N GLY A 94 -8.65 10.22 6.33
CA GLY A 94 -9.75 9.34 6.76
C GLY A 94 -9.33 8.22 7.70
N TYR A 95 -8.04 7.95 7.88
CA TYR A 95 -7.54 6.94 8.82
C TYR A 95 -7.07 7.57 10.13
N PRO A 96 -7.17 6.89 11.28
CA PRO A 96 -6.57 7.37 12.52
C PRO A 96 -5.07 7.64 12.34
N ARG A 97 -4.57 8.82 12.77
CA ARG A 97 -3.14 9.17 12.73
C ARG A 97 -2.28 8.12 13.43
N THR A 98 -2.83 7.51 14.48
CA THR A 98 -2.19 6.38 15.19
C THR A 98 -1.88 5.21 14.29
N ALA A 99 -2.62 4.98 13.20
CA ALA A 99 -2.31 3.93 12.22
C ALA A 99 -0.98 4.20 11.49
N PHE A 100 -0.66 5.48 11.25
CA PHE A 100 0.60 5.92 10.65
C PHE A 100 1.74 5.97 11.68
N GLU A 101 1.42 6.36 12.92
CA GLU A 101 2.39 6.35 14.03
C GLU A 101 2.72 4.94 14.51
N SER A 102 1.79 3.98 14.35
CA SER A 102 1.98 2.56 14.67
C SER A 102 2.72 1.79 13.58
N THR A 103 3.14 2.44 12.49
CA THR A 103 3.97 1.76 11.48
C THR A 103 5.26 1.32 12.14
N ARG A 104 5.50 0.01 12.22
CA ARG A 104 6.77 -0.54 12.70
C ARG A 104 7.86 -0.54 11.63
N ASN A 105 7.56 -0.10 10.41
CA ASN A 105 8.53 0.02 9.34
C ASN A 105 9.49 1.20 9.67
N PRO A 106 10.72 0.93 10.15
CA PRO A 106 11.61 1.99 10.60
C PRO A 106 12.11 2.84 9.43
N GLU A 107 12.14 2.25 8.24
CA GLU A 107 12.59 2.88 7.00
C GLU A 107 11.55 3.85 6.46
N PHE A 108 10.28 3.45 6.46
CA PHE A 108 9.16 4.34 6.15
C PHE A 108 9.13 5.54 7.09
N ASN A 109 9.22 5.30 8.40
CA ASN A 109 9.25 6.38 9.38
C ASN A 109 10.48 7.28 9.25
N ALA A 110 11.67 6.73 8.98
CA ALA A 110 12.88 7.53 8.86
C ALA A 110 12.84 8.44 7.62
N THR A 111 12.30 7.94 6.50
CA THR A 111 12.34 8.65 5.22
C THR A 111 11.14 9.57 5.01
N LEU A 112 9.94 9.19 5.45
CA LEU A 112 8.70 9.90 5.11
C LEU A 112 8.10 10.72 6.27
N LYS A 113 8.20 10.24 7.51
CA LYS A 113 7.66 10.95 8.69
C LYS A 113 8.14 12.39 8.81
N PRO A 114 9.41 12.75 8.49
CA PRO A 114 9.86 14.14 8.55
C PRO A 114 9.10 15.10 7.63
N HIS A 115 8.35 14.58 6.65
CA HIS A 115 7.63 15.36 5.66
C HIS A 115 6.12 15.41 5.88
N PHE A 116 5.60 14.79 6.95
CA PHE A 116 4.16 14.65 7.20
C PHE A 116 3.41 15.98 7.36
N ASP A 117 4.09 17.00 7.90
CA ASP A 117 3.51 18.31 8.21
C ASP A 117 4.06 19.43 7.30
N SER A 118 4.84 19.09 6.26
CA SER A 118 5.44 20.10 5.37
C SER A 118 4.40 20.67 4.40
N GLU A 119 4.29 22.01 4.31
CA GLU A 119 3.32 22.69 3.45
C GLU A 119 3.71 22.65 1.95
N PRO A 120 2.75 22.51 1.00
CA PRO A 120 3.03 22.36 -0.43
C PRO A 120 3.96 23.43 -1.08
N PRO A 121 3.87 24.74 -0.73
CA PRO A 121 4.73 25.77 -1.32
C PRO A 121 6.20 25.66 -0.91
N GLU A 122 6.48 25.18 0.31
CA GLU A 122 7.84 24.92 0.79
C GLU A 122 8.38 23.59 0.24
N LEU A 123 7.46 22.66 -0.03
CA LEU A 123 7.75 21.33 -0.58
C LEU A 123 8.19 21.39 -2.05
N SER A 124 7.60 22.26 -2.88
CA SER A 124 7.87 22.33 -4.32
C SER A 124 9.37 22.46 -4.70
N ASN A 125 10.20 23.06 -3.84
CA ASN A 125 11.65 23.20 -4.08
C ASN A 125 12.48 22.00 -3.58
N ARG A 126 11.88 21.07 -2.83
CA ARG A 126 12.56 19.94 -2.16
C ARG A 126 12.01 18.56 -2.53
N ILE A 127 10.90 18.48 -3.27
CA ILE A 127 10.25 17.20 -3.59
C ILE A 127 11.16 16.26 -4.38
N ASP A 128 11.90 16.76 -5.37
CA ASP A 128 12.86 15.91 -6.09
C ASP A 128 13.93 15.32 -5.17
N GLN A 129 14.34 16.06 -4.14
CA GLN A 129 15.27 15.58 -3.12
C GLN A 129 14.60 14.51 -2.24
N ILE A 130 13.35 14.73 -1.83
CA ILE A 130 12.58 13.79 -0.99
C ILE A 130 12.28 12.51 -1.77
N LEU A 131 11.70 12.61 -2.97
CA LEU A 131 11.49 11.48 -3.90
C LEU A 131 12.81 10.77 -4.21
N GLY A 132 13.90 11.52 -4.39
CA GLY A 132 15.24 10.98 -4.56
C GLY A 132 15.70 10.10 -3.39
N THR A 133 15.42 10.50 -2.15
CA THR A 133 15.71 9.66 -0.96
C THR A 133 14.81 8.44 -0.82
N MET A 134 13.62 8.46 -1.44
CA MET A 134 12.68 7.34 -1.42
C MET A 134 12.85 6.38 -2.59
N ARG A 135 13.59 6.78 -3.61
CA ARG A 135 13.80 6.00 -4.83
C ARG A 135 14.52 4.68 -4.49
N ARG A 136 13.87 3.55 -4.76
CA ARG A 136 14.46 2.21 -4.55
C ARG A 136 14.57 1.45 -5.87
N PRO A 137 15.67 0.74 -6.11
CA PRO A 137 15.76 -0.13 -7.27
C PRO A 137 14.79 -1.31 -7.14
N THR A 138 14.15 -1.66 -8.25
CA THR A 138 13.23 -2.81 -8.35
C THR A 138 13.53 -3.59 -9.63
N LEU A 139 13.23 -4.88 -9.61
CA LEU A 139 13.34 -5.78 -10.75
C LEU A 139 12.00 -6.43 -11.02
N ARG A 140 11.53 -6.36 -12.26
CA ARG A 140 10.32 -7.09 -12.67
C ARG A 140 10.66 -8.56 -12.91
N LEU A 141 9.83 -9.46 -12.42
CA LEU A 141 9.93 -10.88 -12.68
C LEU A 141 9.14 -11.18 -13.97
N LYS A 142 9.72 -11.92 -14.91
CA LYS A 142 9.07 -12.28 -16.19
C LYS A 142 9.32 -13.75 -16.54
N LYS A 143 8.37 -14.37 -17.24
CA LYS A 143 8.58 -15.65 -17.92
C LYS A 143 9.56 -15.46 -19.09
N ASP A 144 10.59 -16.28 -19.19
CA ASP A 144 11.51 -16.26 -20.33
C ASP A 144 10.83 -16.86 -21.57
N SER A 145 10.45 -16.00 -22.51
CA SER A 145 9.76 -16.41 -23.74
C SER A 145 10.66 -17.18 -24.73
N ILE A 146 11.98 -17.22 -24.50
CA ILE A 146 12.98 -17.83 -25.39
C ILE A 146 13.42 -19.21 -24.86
N ARG A 147 13.33 -19.43 -23.55
CA ARG A 147 13.81 -20.64 -22.85
C ARG A 147 12.67 -21.41 -22.15
N GLN A 148 11.64 -21.79 -22.91
CA GLN A 148 10.56 -22.63 -22.36
C GLN A 148 11.06 -24.02 -21.89
N ASP A 149 12.08 -24.57 -22.56
CA ASP A 149 12.61 -25.93 -22.27
C ASP A 149 14.00 -25.94 -21.60
N ALA A 150 14.52 -24.80 -21.14
CA ALA A 150 15.89 -24.74 -20.62
C ALA A 150 16.02 -25.45 -19.27
N GLY A 151 16.14 -26.78 -19.31
CA GLY A 151 16.58 -27.65 -18.22
C GLY A 151 16.10 -27.20 -16.85
N LEU A 152 14.80 -27.33 -16.59
CA LEU A 152 14.12 -27.06 -15.31
C LEU A 152 14.63 -27.99 -14.20
N SER A 153 15.91 -27.88 -13.88
CA SER A 153 16.66 -28.82 -13.07
C SER A 153 17.78 -28.10 -12.34
N GLY A 154 18.04 -28.50 -11.10
CA GLY A 154 19.10 -27.91 -10.30
C GLY A 154 18.76 -26.48 -9.84
N LYS A 155 19.80 -25.69 -9.58
CA LYS A 155 19.69 -24.36 -8.99
C LYS A 155 19.50 -23.32 -10.10
N GLY A 156 18.37 -22.64 -10.09
CA GLY A 156 18.00 -21.61 -11.07
C GLY A 156 16.66 -20.96 -10.70
N SER A 157 16.31 -19.86 -11.36
CA SER A 157 15.05 -19.15 -11.13
C SER A 157 13.93 -19.64 -12.06
N TYR A 158 12.79 -20.03 -11.51
CA TYR A 158 11.68 -20.65 -12.23
C TYR A 158 10.31 -20.18 -11.74
N TRP A 159 9.36 -20.07 -12.67
CA TRP A 159 7.93 -19.98 -12.42
C TRP A 159 7.29 -21.37 -12.44
N ASN A 160 6.28 -21.58 -11.61
CA ASN A 160 5.51 -22.83 -11.53
C ASN A 160 6.35 -24.09 -11.31
N HIS A 161 7.54 -23.95 -10.72
CA HIS A 161 8.48 -25.06 -10.57
C HIS A 161 9.43 -24.85 -9.41
N VAL A 162 9.67 -25.93 -8.67
CA VAL A 162 10.70 -26.03 -7.65
C VAL A 162 11.44 -27.33 -7.86
N SER A 163 12.75 -27.24 -8.05
CA SER A 163 13.65 -28.36 -8.34
C SER A 163 14.55 -28.72 -7.16
N LEU A 164 14.64 -27.86 -6.15
CA LEU A 164 15.50 -28.03 -4.98
C LEU A 164 14.76 -27.72 -3.68
N LEU A 165 14.98 -28.54 -2.66
CA LEU A 165 14.57 -28.30 -1.27
C LEU A 165 15.72 -28.61 -0.32
N GLY A 166 15.59 -28.25 0.96
CA GLY A 166 16.53 -28.66 2.00
C GLY A 166 16.58 -30.19 2.14
N ALA A 167 17.76 -30.74 2.41
CA ALA A 167 17.99 -32.20 2.44
C ALA A 167 17.09 -32.97 3.42
N ASP A 168 16.67 -32.31 4.50
CA ASP A 168 15.85 -32.89 5.57
C ASP A 168 14.38 -32.40 5.53
N GLU A 169 13.95 -31.85 4.38
CA GLU A 169 12.62 -31.27 4.23
C GLU A 169 11.72 -32.08 3.30
N ASP A 170 10.47 -32.24 3.70
CA ASP A 170 9.41 -32.72 2.83
C ASP A 170 8.84 -31.57 1.98
N TRP A 171 8.20 -31.96 0.86
CA TRP A 171 7.36 -31.07 0.07
C TRP A 171 6.24 -30.50 0.95
N PRO A 172 6.02 -29.17 0.99
CA PRO A 172 5.03 -28.60 1.88
C PRO A 172 3.61 -29.04 1.50
N SER A 173 2.79 -29.28 2.51
CA SER A 173 1.40 -29.70 2.35
C SER A 173 0.50 -28.97 3.33
N PHE A 174 -0.73 -28.70 2.91
CA PHE A 174 -1.78 -28.17 3.77
C PHE A 174 -2.93 -29.16 3.82
N GLN A 175 -3.35 -29.54 5.03
CA GLN A 175 -4.41 -30.54 5.26
C GLN A 175 -4.17 -31.88 4.53
N GLY A 176 -2.89 -32.28 4.39
CA GLY A 176 -2.49 -33.51 3.71
C GLY A 176 -2.46 -33.43 2.18
N VAL A 177 -2.76 -32.26 1.60
CA VAL A 177 -2.66 -32.01 0.16
C VAL A 177 -1.35 -31.28 -0.12
N PRO A 178 -0.49 -31.78 -1.02
CA PRO A 178 0.74 -31.07 -1.41
C PRO A 178 0.42 -29.70 -2.03
N LEU A 179 1.20 -28.68 -1.66
CA LEU A 179 1.07 -27.34 -2.20
C LEU A 179 1.65 -27.25 -3.61
N HIS A 180 1.08 -26.41 -4.47
CA HIS A 180 1.59 -26.15 -5.81
C HIS A 180 2.91 -25.37 -5.74
N PRO A 181 3.92 -25.71 -6.56
CA PRO A 181 5.12 -24.90 -6.65
C PRO A 181 4.79 -23.63 -7.44
N ILE A 182 4.99 -22.46 -6.83
CA ILE A 182 4.68 -21.17 -7.45
C ILE A 182 5.94 -20.55 -8.06
N LEU A 183 7.04 -20.58 -7.30
CA LEU A 183 8.24 -19.82 -7.63
C LEU A 183 9.48 -20.46 -7.00
N GLN A 184 10.57 -20.48 -7.76
CA GLN A 184 11.93 -20.68 -7.25
C GLN A 184 12.80 -19.51 -7.72
N ILE A 185 13.62 -18.95 -6.83
CA ILE A 185 14.58 -17.89 -7.18
C ILE A 185 15.97 -18.32 -6.73
N ASP A 186 16.90 -18.44 -7.67
CA ASP A 186 18.32 -18.45 -7.33
C ASP A 186 18.75 -17.02 -7.00
N CYS A 187 19.13 -16.80 -5.74
CA CYS A 187 19.47 -15.48 -5.26
C CYS A 187 20.79 -14.94 -5.83
N ASP A 188 21.64 -15.83 -6.35
CA ASP A 188 22.89 -15.45 -7.02
C ASP A 188 22.62 -14.82 -8.41
N GLU A 189 21.49 -15.15 -9.04
CA GLU A 189 21.08 -14.60 -10.34
C GLU A 189 20.50 -13.18 -10.24
N ILE A 190 20.17 -12.71 -9.03
CA ILE A 190 19.56 -11.39 -8.81
C ILE A 190 20.57 -10.29 -9.21
N PRO A 191 20.31 -9.48 -10.25
CA PRO A 191 21.23 -8.42 -10.67
C PRO A 191 21.23 -7.20 -9.74
N LEU A 192 20.37 -7.17 -8.73
CA LEU A 192 20.31 -6.11 -7.74
C LEU A 192 21.33 -6.32 -6.61
N GLY A 193 22.40 -5.51 -6.59
CA GLY A 193 23.52 -5.62 -5.65
C GLY A 193 23.11 -5.57 -4.17
N ASP A 194 22.27 -4.62 -3.80
CA ASP A 194 21.85 -4.41 -2.40
C ASP A 194 20.55 -5.16 -2.04
N SER A 195 20.16 -6.17 -2.83
CA SER A 195 18.96 -6.94 -2.53
C SER A 195 19.12 -7.68 -1.20
N PRO A 196 18.17 -7.52 -0.25
CA PRO A 196 18.21 -8.24 1.02
C PRO A 196 18.05 -9.75 0.87
N LEU A 197 17.61 -10.23 -0.30
CA LEU A 197 17.53 -11.66 -0.62
C LEU A 197 18.91 -12.27 -0.94
N LYS A 198 19.94 -11.48 -1.24
CA LYS A 198 21.30 -12.00 -1.50
C LYS A 198 22.00 -12.61 -0.30
N GLN A 199 21.42 -12.50 0.90
CA GLN A 199 21.89 -13.25 2.06
C GLN A 199 21.50 -14.74 2.01
N PHE A 200 20.59 -15.10 1.13
CA PHE A 200 20.13 -16.46 0.88
C PHE A 200 20.73 -17.00 -0.43
N SER A 201 20.76 -18.31 -0.60
CA SER A 201 21.11 -18.98 -1.86
C SER A 201 19.89 -19.24 -2.73
N LEU A 202 18.74 -19.54 -2.11
CA LEU A 202 17.53 -19.96 -2.81
C LEU A 202 16.30 -19.48 -2.03
N ILE A 203 15.30 -18.98 -2.75
CA ILE A 203 13.94 -18.78 -2.24
C ILE A 203 13.01 -19.74 -2.98
N THR A 204 12.07 -20.35 -2.27
CA THR A 204 10.97 -21.13 -2.87
C THR A 204 9.64 -20.66 -2.30
N LEU A 205 8.60 -20.65 -3.13
CA LEU A 205 7.24 -20.32 -2.75
C LEU A 205 6.30 -21.43 -3.22
N PHE A 206 5.43 -21.84 -2.31
CA PHE A 206 4.38 -22.81 -2.55
C PHE A 206 3.05 -22.25 -2.07
N ALA A 207 1.96 -22.65 -2.71
CA ALA A 207 0.63 -22.25 -2.28
C ALA A 207 -0.45 -23.24 -2.72
N VAL A 208 -1.61 -23.18 -2.07
CA VAL A 208 -2.86 -23.73 -2.61
C VAL A 208 -3.40 -22.81 -3.72
N ASP A 209 -4.36 -23.32 -4.50
CA ASP A 209 -5.06 -22.55 -5.53
C ASP A 209 -5.76 -21.31 -4.97
N ASP A 210 -6.38 -21.43 -3.79
CA ASP A 210 -7.17 -20.37 -3.14
C ASP A 210 -6.65 -20.11 -1.72
N VAL A 211 -5.74 -19.14 -1.60
CA VAL A 211 -5.03 -18.83 -0.35
C VAL A 211 -5.93 -18.04 0.60
N ALA A 212 -6.18 -18.58 1.79
CA ALA A 212 -7.10 -17.98 2.76
C ALA A 212 -6.53 -17.88 4.18
N ASN A 213 -5.44 -18.58 4.49
CA ASN A 213 -4.88 -18.70 5.84
C ASN A 213 -3.56 -17.94 5.97
N THR A 214 -2.64 -18.42 6.81
CA THR A 214 -1.43 -17.68 7.19
C THR A 214 -0.17 -18.25 6.55
N LEU A 215 0.87 -17.42 6.43
CA LEU A 215 2.19 -17.85 5.95
C LEU A 215 2.73 -19.00 6.82
N GLY A 216 3.05 -20.12 6.17
CA GLY A 216 3.46 -21.37 6.80
C GLY A 216 2.39 -22.46 6.76
N GLU A 217 1.15 -22.12 6.37
CA GLU A 217 0.04 -23.06 6.26
C GLU A 217 -0.28 -23.36 4.79
N ASP A 218 -1.19 -22.60 4.18
CA ASP A 218 -1.66 -22.78 2.80
C ASP A 218 -0.86 -21.97 1.77
N ILE A 219 0.06 -21.12 2.25
CA ILE A 219 1.12 -20.49 1.49
C ILE A 219 2.44 -20.61 2.27
N VAL A 220 3.50 -21.10 1.64
CA VAL A 220 4.77 -21.41 2.29
C VAL A 220 5.91 -20.80 1.49
N LEU A 221 6.63 -19.86 2.11
CA LEU A 221 7.90 -19.33 1.60
C LEU A 221 9.06 -19.91 2.41
N ARG A 222 10.04 -20.52 1.73
CA ARG A 222 11.29 -20.99 2.35
C ARG A 222 12.47 -20.21 1.78
N ALA A 223 13.43 -19.92 2.65
CA ALA A 223 14.64 -19.19 2.32
C ALA A 223 15.85 -19.94 2.85
N TYR A 224 16.71 -20.38 1.93
CA TYR A 224 17.85 -21.24 2.23
C TYR A 224 19.13 -20.42 2.30
N ARG A 225 19.98 -20.66 3.29
CA ARG A 225 21.28 -19.97 3.39
C ARG A 225 22.31 -20.57 2.41
N PRO A 226 23.38 -19.82 2.06
CA PRO A 226 24.45 -20.30 1.17
C PRO A 226 25.07 -21.66 1.48
N ASN A 227 25.09 -22.07 2.75
CA ASN A 227 25.73 -23.31 3.18
C ASN A 227 24.73 -24.44 3.51
N GLU A 228 23.44 -24.25 3.26
CA GLU A 228 22.44 -25.29 3.48
C GLU A 228 22.51 -26.35 2.37
N ALA A 229 22.38 -27.62 2.77
CA ALA A 229 22.39 -28.73 1.84
C ALA A 229 21.05 -28.78 1.09
N LEU A 230 21.09 -28.57 -0.22
CA LEU A 230 19.93 -28.66 -1.11
C LEU A 230 19.97 -29.97 -1.90
N VAL A 231 18.82 -30.62 -2.02
CA VAL A 231 18.65 -31.88 -2.76
C VAL A 231 17.63 -31.72 -3.89
N PRO A 232 17.83 -32.41 -5.03
CA PRO A 232 16.85 -32.44 -6.11
C PRO A 232 15.52 -33.03 -5.64
N VAL A 233 14.42 -32.39 -6.05
CA VAL A 233 13.06 -32.86 -5.79
C VAL A 233 12.21 -32.86 -7.06
N THR A 234 11.07 -33.54 -7.00
CA THR A 234 10.08 -33.57 -8.07
C THR A 234 8.72 -33.24 -7.46
N SER A 235 7.96 -32.38 -8.14
CA SER A 235 6.62 -32.01 -7.69
C SER A 235 5.72 -33.24 -7.57
N PRO A 236 5.14 -33.50 -6.39
CA PRO A 236 4.19 -34.60 -6.18
C PRO A 236 2.78 -34.26 -6.67
N CYS A 237 2.53 -33.00 -7.05
CA CYS A 237 1.24 -32.52 -7.54
C CYS A 237 1.37 -31.87 -8.93
N LYS A 238 0.23 -31.72 -9.60
CA LYS A 238 0.15 -30.97 -10.86
C LYS A 238 0.50 -29.50 -10.59
N THR A 239 1.21 -28.85 -11.50
CA THR A 239 1.46 -27.40 -11.45
C THR A 239 0.21 -26.63 -11.89
N LEU A 240 0.08 -25.38 -11.45
CA LEU A 240 -1.04 -24.50 -11.83
C LEU A 240 -0.98 -24.14 -13.31
N ASP A 241 0.24 -23.96 -13.80
CA ASP A 241 0.55 -23.61 -15.18
C ASP A 241 1.84 -24.32 -15.62
N GLU A 242 2.17 -24.19 -16.90
CA GLU A 242 3.41 -24.72 -17.47
C GLU A 242 4.62 -24.10 -16.77
N PRO A 243 5.53 -24.94 -16.22
CA PRO A 243 6.82 -24.50 -15.72
C PRO A 243 7.59 -23.63 -16.74
N ALA A 244 8.18 -22.53 -16.28
CA ALA A 244 8.95 -21.64 -17.14
C ALA A 244 10.18 -21.09 -16.42
N ALA A 245 11.23 -20.76 -17.18
CA ALA A 245 12.35 -20.01 -16.62
C ALA A 245 11.91 -18.59 -16.21
N LEU A 246 12.41 -18.12 -15.07
CA LEU A 246 12.19 -16.77 -14.58
C LEU A 246 13.39 -15.89 -14.95
N THR A 247 13.10 -14.70 -15.46
CA THR A 247 14.12 -13.68 -15.75
C THR A 247 13.82 -12.39 -15.02
N PHE A 248 14.90 -11.67 -14.68
CA PHE A 248 14.83 -10.34 -14.07
C PHE A 248 14.91 -9.29 -15.16
N ALA A 249 13.80 -8.61 -15.44
CA ALA A 249 13.72 -7.58 -16.46
C ALA A 249 13.83 -6.19 -15.84
N GLY A 250 14.77 -5.38 -16.36
CA GLY A 250 14.89 -3.94 -16.14
C GLY A 250 15.13 -3.53 -14.68
N SER A 251 16.24 -2.83 -14.42
CA SER A 251 16.36 -2.08 -13.16
C SER A 251 15.53 -0.81 -13.28
N ALA A 252 14.29 -0.85 -12.81
CA ALA A 252 13.46 0.34 -12.67
C ALA A 252 13.64 0.95 -11.27
N ALA A 253 13.22 2.19 -11.14
CA ALA A 253 13.09 2.83 -9.85
C ALA A 253 11.64 2.74 -9.39
N ALA A 254 11.42 2.18 -8.21
CA ALA A 254 10.15 2.23 -7.52
C ALA A 254 10.14 3.38 -6.51
N TYR A 255 8.99 4.00 -6.37
CA TYR A 255 8.65 4.95 -5.32
C TYR A 255 7.58 4.34 -4.42
N PRO A 256 7.38 4.87 -3.20
CA PRO A 256 6.25 4.46 -2.37
C PRO A 256 4.94 4.59 -3.14
N ASP A 257 3.98 3.73 -2.81
CA ASP A 257 2.66 3.85 -3.38
C ASP A 257 2.01 5.18 -2.99
N GLU A 258 1.08 5.70 -3.80
CA GLU A 258 0.37 6.95 -3.45
C GLU A 258 -0.32 6.89 -2.08
N ASN A 259 -0.74 5.69 -1.66
CA ASN A 259 -1.34 5.46 -0.34
C ASN A 259 -0.35 5.59 0.82
N ASP A 260 0.94 5.52 0.52
CA ASP A 260 2.03 5.61 1.48
C ASP A 260 2.59 7.05 1.56
N LEU A 261 2.18 7.95 0.66
CA LEU A 261 2.72 9.32 0.58
C LEU A 261 1.97 10.33 1.47
N PRO A 262 2.68 11.30 2.08
CA PRO A 262 2.08 12.44 2.77
C PRO A 262 1.17 13.27 1.85
N PRO A 263 0.08 13.89 2.35
CA PRO A 263 -0.84 14.76 1.62
C PRO A 263 -0.15 15.85 0.85
N SER A 264 0.92 16.43 1.40
CA SER A 264 1.64 17.51 0.76
C SER A 264 2.39 17.03 -0.49
N ILE A 265 2.96 15.81 -0.45
CA ILE A 265 3.55 15.16 -1.63
C ILE A 265 2.44 14.71 -2.58
N THR A 266 1.38 14.10 -2.08
CA THR A 266 0.24 13.64 -2.89
C THR A 266 -0.44 14.79 -3.63
N ALA A 267 -0.67 15.92 -2.96
CA ALA A 267 -1.25 17.13 -3.56
C ALA A 267 -0.32 17.72 -4.62
N TYR A 268 0.99 17.77 -4.37
CA TYR A 268 1.95 18.18 -5.39
C TYR A 268 1.91 17.27 -6.62
N LEU A 269 1.88 15.95 -6.43
CA LEU A 269 1.83 14.99 -7.53
C LEU A 269 0.53 15.10 -8.34
N GLN A 270 -0.59 15.48 -7.73
CA GLN A 270 -1.84 15.75 -8.46
C GLN A 270 -1.76 16.97 -9.38
N ASP A 271 -0.92 17.95 -9.04
CA ASP A 271 -0.69 19.15 -9.85
C ASP A 271 0.41 18.95 -10.92
N HIS A 272 1.08 17.78 -10.94
CA HIS A 272 2.15 17.42 -11.86
C HIS A 272 1.83 16.11 -12.62
N ASP A 273 2.67 15.70 -13.57
CA ASP A 273 2.49 14.44 -14.31
C ASP A 273 2.79 13.23 -13.39
N ARG A 274 1.79 12.88 -12.57
CA ARG A 274 1.84 11.80 -11.57
C ARG A 274 2.26 10.46 -12.19
N ASP A 275 1.72 10.14 -13.35
CA ASP A 275 1.89 8.82 -13.97
C ASP A 275 3.34 8.67 -14.49
N ALA A 276 3.95 9.76 -14.95
CA ALA A 276 5.38 9.80 -15.26
C ALA A 276 6.29 9.63 -14.03
N LEU A 277 5.83 10.02 -12.84
CA LEU A 277 6.62 9.99 -11.60
C LEU A 277 6.47 8.69 -10.81
N LEU A 278 5.26 8.12 -10.75
CA LEU A 278 4.95 6.93 -9.93
C LEU A 278 4.83 5.62 -10.73
N HIS A 279 4.88 5.66 -12.06
CA HIS A 279 4.85 4.47 -12.94
C HIS A 279 3.71 3.47 -12.61
N HIS A 280 2.46 3.95 -12.64
CA HIS A 280 1.27 3.17 -12.23
C HIS A 280 1.09 1.83 -12.97
N ASP A 281 1.50 1.73 -14.24
CA ASP A 281 1.29 0.54 -15.08
C ASP A 281 2.09 -0.71 -14.64
N GLU A 282 3.11 -0.54 -13.78
CA GLU A 282 3.91 -1.67 -13.26
C GLU A 282 3.61 -2.05 -11.80
N LYS A 283 2.52 -1.49 -11.24
CA LYS A 283 2.12 -1.70 -9.85
C LYS A 283 1.63 -3.13 -9.57
N LEU A 284 0.94 -3.72 -10.54
CA LEU A 284 0.22 -5.00 -10.47
C LEU A 284 1.00 -6.15 -11.10
N LEU A 285 2.31 -6.19 -10.85
CA LEU A 285 3.20 -7.16 -11.50
C LEU A 285 4.21 -7.68 -10.50
N SER A 286 4.55 -8.95 -10.63
CA SER A 286 5.53 -9.61 -9.77
C SER A 286 6.88 -8.93 -9.87
N ARG A 287 7.46 -8.60 -8.72
CA ARG A 287 8.72 -7.85 -8.65
C ARG A 287 9.48 -8.12 -7.36
N LEU A 288 10.77 -7.85 -7.44
CA LEU A 288 11.72 -7.94 -6.35
C LEU A 288 12.32 -6.57 -6.04
N GLY A 289 12.38 -6.23 -4.75
CA GLY A 289 12.88 -4.95 -4.27
C GLY A 289 11.92 -3.79 -4.57
N GLY A 290 12.37 -2.56 -4.35
CA GLY A 290 11.51 -1.39 -4.50
C GLY A 290 10.58 -1.17 -3.30
N TRP A 291 9.35 -0.76 -3.61
CA TRP A 291 8.25 -0.57 -2.66
C TRP A 291 7.10 -1.52 -3.00
N PRO A 292 6.23 -1.89 -2.04
CA PRO A 292 5.03 -2.67 -2.34
C PRO A 292 4.07 -1.88 -3.25
N GLY A 293 3.46 -2.55 -4.22
CA GLY A 293 2.47 -1.96 -5.12
C GLY A 293 1.06 -2.28 -4.64
N TRP A 294 0.55 -1.53 -3.67
CA TRP A 294 -0.70 -1.88 -2.97
C TRP A 294 -1.92 -1.90 -3.88
N LEU A 295 -2.54 -3.06 -4.06
CA LEU A 295 -3.78 -3.20 -4.81
C LEU A 295 -4.91 -2.35 -4.20
N GLN A 296 -5.02 -2.35 -2.87
CA GLN A 296 -6.05 -1.62 -2.13
C GLN A 296 -5.47 -0.54 -1.20
N LYS A 297 -6.22 0.55 -0.99
CA LYS A 297 -5.82 1.67 -0.12
C LYS A 297 -5.73 1.26 1.36
N GLY A 298 -4.87 1.94 2.11
CA GLY A 298 -4.84 1.86 3.58
C GLY A 298 -4.01 0.72 4.18
N CYS A 299 -3.17 0.06 3.39
CA CYS A 299 -2.38 -1.08 3.85
C CYS A 299 -1.00 -0.68 4.38
N LEU A 300 -0.97 0.10 5.45
CA LEU A 300 0.27 0.36 6.18
C LEU A 300 0.52 -0.75 7.19
N ALA A 301 0.91 -1.91 6.68
CA ALA A 301 1.06 -3.09 7.49
C ALA A 301 2.31 -3.01 8.39
N TRP A 302 2.25 -3.76 9.50
CA TRP A 302 3.25 -3.94 10.55
C TRP A 302 4.53 -4.65 10.09
N LEU A 303 5.02 -4.33 8.91
CA LEU A 303 5.87 -5.25 8.18
C LEU A 303 7.32 -4.79 8.13
N ASP A 304 8.16 -5.81 8.04
CA ASP A 304 9.58 -5.70 7.90
C ASP A 304 9.97 -5.06 6.55
N SER A 305 11.23 -5.13 6.10
CA SER A 305 11.62 -4.53 4.82
C SER A 305 10.96 -5.28 3.66
N PHE A 306 10.25 -4.59 2.75
CA PHE A 306 9.66 -5.20 1.56
C PHE A 306 10.74 -5.83 0.68
N VAL A 307 10.48 -7.03 0.15
CA VAL A 307 11.46 -7.77 -0.67
C VAL A 307 10.89 -8.35 -1.95
N LEU A 308 9.64 -8.82 -1.93
CA LEU A 308 9.04 -9.55 -3.05
C LEU A 308 7.53 -9.32 -3.05
N GLN A 309 6.96 -9.07 -4.22
CA GLN A 309 5.53 -9.31 -4.44
C GLN A 309 5.35 -10.30 -5.59
N VAL A 310 4.36 -11.17 -5.46
CA VAL A 310 3.96 -12.12 -6.49
C VAL A 310 2.50 -11.84 -6.81
N ASP A 311 2.25 -11.50 -8.07
CA ASP A 311 0.92 -11.26 -8.60
C ASP A 311 0.37 -12.57 -9.19
N SER A 312 -0.86 -12.92 -8.82
CA SER A 312 -1.52 -14.12 -9.33
C SER A 312 -1.70 -14.08 -10.84
N LEU A 313 -1.72 -12.91 -11.47
CA LEU A 313 -1.80 -12.77 -12.93
C LEU A 313 -0.52 -13.20 -13.66
N ASP A 314 0.64 -13.21 -13.02
CA ASP A 314 1.88 -13.74 -13.61
C ASP A 314 1.99 -15.26 -13.49
N VAL A 315 1.13 -15.88 -12.68
CA VAL A 315 1.03 -17.32 -12.45
C VAL A 315 -0.32 -17.78 -12.98
N GLU A 316 -0.40 -18.03 -14.29
CA GLU A 316 -1.67 -18.35 -14.96
C GLU A 316 -2.42 -19.49 -14.22
N ASN A 317 -3.74 -19.39 -14.14
CA ASN A 317 -4.61 -20.33 -13.41
C ASN A 317 -4.46 -20.37 -11.87
N TRP A 318 -3.72 -19.47 -11.25
CA TRP A 318 -3.75 -19.34 -9.79
C TRP A 318 -5.05 -18.68 -9.33
N ASN A 319 -6.01 -19.50 -8.90
CA ASN A 319 -7.39 -19.12 -8.57
C ASN A 319 -7.57 -18.44 -7.20
N CYS A 320 -6.60 -17.66 -6.74
CA CYS A 320 -6.67 -16.98 -5.44
C CYS A 320 -7.51 -15.69 -5.49
N GLY A 321 -8.66 -15.71 -6.18
CA GLY A 321 -9.52 -14.54 -6.43
C GLY A 321 -9.17 -13.74 -7.70
N ASP A 322 -10.04 -12.79 -8.07
CA ASP A 322 -9.82 -11.91 -9.23
C ASP A 322 -8.67 -10.93 -8.91
N CYS A 323 -7.47 -11.18 -9.46
CA CYS A 323 -6.25 -10.35 -9.34
C CYS A 323 -5.74 -10.17 -7.90
N THR A 324 -5.05 -11.18 -7.37
CA THR A 324 -4.53 -11.19 -6.01
C THR A 324 -3.03 -11.02 -5.98
N ILE A 325 -2.55 -10.17 -5.07
CA ILE A 325 -1.13 -9.91 -4.89
C ILE A 325 -0.70 -10.36 -3.49
N HIS A 326 0.32 -11.20 -3.46
CA HIS A 326 1.00 -11.64 -2.25
C HIS A 326 2.27 -10.81 -2.04
N TYR A 327 2.36 -10.12 -0.91
CA TYR A 327 3.48 -9.26 -0.56
C TYR A 327 4.29 -9.90 0.57
N PHE A 328 5.60 -9.97 0.39
CA PHE A 328 6.53 -10.57 1.34
C PHE A 328 7.55 -9.53 1.81
N PHE A 329 7.82 -9.59 3.11
CA PHE A 329 8.68 -8.65 3.83
C PHE A 329 9.67 -9.46 4.66
N LEU A 330 10.88 -8.96 4.82
CA LEU A 330 11.96 -9.65 5.51
C LEU A 330 12.46 -8.85 6.69
N ASN A 331 12.39 -9.43 7.89
CA ASN A 331 12.97 -8.86 9.09
C ASN A 331 14.51 -8.91 9.00
N PRO A 332 15.20 -7.76 8.93
CA PRO A 332 16.65 -7.74 8.77
C PRO A 332 17.42 -8.23 10.01
N THR A 333 16.77 -8.30 11.18
CA THR A 333 17.38 -8.77 12.44
C THR A 333 17.06 -10.23 12.75
N GLY A 334 15.87 -10.69 12.36
CA GLY A 334 15.38 -12.03 12.65
C GLY A 334 15.50 -13.01 11.50
N ASN A 335 15.79 -12.53 10.28
CA ASN A 335 15.74 -13.29 9.02
C ASN A 335 14.45 -14.09 8.87
N LYS A 336 13.33 -13.50 9.33
CA LYS A 336 11.99 -14.06 9.24
C LYS A 336 11.18 -13.27 8.24
N PHE A 337 10.39 -13.98 7.45
CA PHE A 337 9.48 -13.36 6.52
C PHE A 337 8.14 -13.06 7.20
N SER A 338 7.57 -11.91 6.88
CA SER A 338 6.17 -11.58 7.12
C SER A 338 5.46 -11.41 5.78
N TRP A 339 4.15 -11.64 5.76
CA TRP A 339 3.36 -11.71 4.54
C TRP A 339 1.99 -11.07 4.72
N ILE A 340 1.47 -10.51 3.64
CA ILE A 340 0.10 -10.03 3.50
C ILE A 340 -0.38 -10.30 2.08
N GLN A 341 -1.68 -10.52 1.90
CA GLN A 341 -2.32 -10.59 0.60
C GLN A 341 -3.39 -9.51 0.43
N GLN A 342 -3.58 -9.06 -0.80
CA GLN A 342 -4.70 -8.22 -1.20
C GLN A 342 -5.35 -8.79 -2.45
N MET A 343 -6.68 -8.73 -2.51
CA MET A 343 -7.52 -9.16 -3.63
C MET A 343 -8.29 -7.94 -4.15
N CYS A 344 -8.71 -7.90 -5.41
CA CYS A 344 -9.42 -6.73 -5.97
C CYS A 344 -10.73 -6.44 -5.23
#